data_AF-A0A7L9S6Y0-F1
#
_entry.id   AF-A0A7L9S6Y0-F1
#
_cell.length_a   1.000
_cell.length_b   1.000
_cell.length_c   1.000
_cell.angle_alpha   90.00
_cell.angle_beta   90.00
_cell.angle_gamma   90.00
#
_symmetry.space_group_name_H-M   'P 1'
#
loop_
_entity.id
_entity.type
_entity.pdbx_description
1 polymer ?
#
loop_
_entity_poly.entity_id
_entity_poly.type
_entity_poly.pdbx_seq_one_letter_code
_entity_poly.pdbx_strand_id
1 'polypeptide(L)'
;MARSSIHQSSLFGTEVTFAESEQLISTTDTLGHITYVNSAFCQVSGYSKDELIGQHHNIIRHPDMLKATFKDMWQKLKQGESWRGMVKNQCKNGDYYWADTCVTPLLKSGKVVGYQSVRMAPSKEMKDRANTLYQQLLSGKKFHEPCLNYRLKHILSAALVIANLSFIAVKSNDLTIVIAVIALLASLLFIYKLEFLTLPPYIKELKRTIDSPSRLIYSGKGGVSLLQYPLVLCSAKHRTMLAHNRDSNPDLS
;
A
#
# COMPACT_ATOMS: atom_id res chain seq x y z
N MET A 1 -0.31 50.40 32.46
CA MET A 1 0.80 49.55 31.93
C MET A 1 0.55 48.11 32.37
N ALA A 2 0.09 47.26 31.45
CA ALA A 2 0.08 45.81 31.66
C ALA A 2 0.41 45.17 30.31
N ARG A 3 1.63 44.64 30.19
CA ARG A 3 2.10 43.90 29.03
C ARG A 3 1.40 42.54 29.04
N SER A 4 0.41 42.37 28.17
CA SER A 4 -0.08 41.05 27.77
C SER A 4 0.96 40.43 26.84
N SER A 5 1.82 39.60 27.41
CA SER A 5 2.75 38.74 26.69
C SER A 5 1.96 37.63 25.99
N ILE A 6 1.75 37.81 24.69
CA ILE A 6 1.28 36.76 23.77
C ILE A 6 2.35 35.67 23.76
N HIS A 7 2.04 34.53 24.37
CA HIS A 7 2.77 33.29 24.15
C HIS A 7 2.55 32.85 22.71
N GLN A 8 3.47 33.24 21.84
CA GLN A 8 3.58 32.71 20.48
C GLN A 8 4.21 31.32 20.57
N SER A 9 3.39 30.31 20.89
CA SER A 9 3.77 28.91 20.66
C SER A 9 3.89 28.69 19.15
N SER A 10 5.00 28.13 18.68
CA SER A 10 5.22 27.87 17.25
C SER A 10 4.20 26.83 16.74
N LEU A 11 3.11 27.29 16.14
CA LEU A 11 2.02 26.50 15.56
C LEU A 11 2.39 25.94 14.17
N PHE A 12 3.49 25.21 14.06
CA PHE A 12 3.84 24.50 12.82
C PHE A 12 3.65 23.00 13.01
N GLY A 13 3.02 22.35 12.03
CA GLY A 13 2.89 20.90 12.00
C GLY A 13 1.62 20.37 12.65
N THR A 14 0.50 21.09 12.55
CA THR A 14 -0.82 20.54 12.85
C THR A 14 -1.32 19.72 11.66
N GLU A 15 -2.09 18.65 11.91
CA GLU A 15 -2.73 17.90 10.83
C GLU A 15 -3.97 18.66 10.31
N VAL A 16 -3.98 18.98 9.02
CA VAL A 16 -5.15 19.43 8.27
C VAL A 16 -5.90 18.21 7.74
N THR A 17 -7.20 18.13 8.03
CA THR A 17 -8.08 17.09 7.51
C THR A 17 -9.05 17.65 6.48
N PHE A 18 -9.59 16.77 5.63
CA PHE A 18 -10.57 17.10 4.60
C PHE A 18 -11.60 15.97 4.48
N ALA A 19 -12.73 16.24 3.84
CA ALA A 19 -13.86 15.31 3.83
C ALA A 19 -13.57 14.05 2.99
N GLU A 20 -14.17 12.91 3.36
CA GLU A 20 -14.01 11.65 2.60
C GLU A 20 -14.57 11.74 1.17
N SER A 21 -15.60 12.58 0.97
CA SER A 21 -16.16 12.85 -0.35
C SER A 21 -15.32 13.81 -1.20
N GLU A 22 -14.35 14.50 -0.58
CA GLU A 22 -13.51 15.49 -1.24
C GLU A 22 -12.27 14.83 -1.83
N GLN A 23 -11.96 15.20 -3.08
CA GLN A 23 -10.80 14.68 -3.79
C GLN A 23 -9.84 15.81 -4.13
N LEU A 24 -8.57 15.67 -3.74
CA LEU A 24 -7.54 16.64 -4.10
C LEU A 24 -6.87 16.17 -5.39
N ILE A 25 -7.12 16.89 -6.48
CA ILE A 25 -6.71 16.50 -7.83
C ILE A 25 -5.60 17.43 -8.29
N SER A 26 -4.52 16.84 -8.82
CA SER A 26 -3.44 17.55 -9.50
C SER A 26 -3.03 16.79 -10.76
N THR A 27 -2.71 17.50 -11.84
CA THR A 27 -2.03 16.91 -13.00
C THR A 27 -0.67 17.55 -13.21
N THR A 28 0.24 16.80 -13.81
CA THR A 28 1.58 17.26 -14.16
C THR A 28 1.92 16.92 -15.60
N ASP A 29 2.91 17.62 -16.15
CA ASP A 29 3.64 17.16 -17.34
C ASP A 29 4.49 15.90 -17.05
N THR A 30 5.22 15.41 -18.05
CA THR A 30 6.12 14.26 -17.92
C THR A 30 7.34 14.52 -17.02
N LEU A 31 7.68 15.77 -16.76
CA LEU A 31 8.80 16.21 -15.92
C LEU A 31 8.38 16.44 -14.47
N GLY A 32 7.08 16.41 -14.17
CA GLY A 32 6.53 16.62 -12.83
C GLY A 32 6.13 18.06 -12.52
N HIS A 33 6.11 18.96 -13.50
CA HIS A 33 5.56 20.32 -13.31
C HIS A 33 4.05 20.27 -13.32
N ILE A 34 3.43 20.93 -12.35
CA ILE A 34 1.99 20.96 -12.18
C ILE A 34 1.34 21.74 -13.34
N THR A 35 0.42 21.10 -14.04
CA THR A 35 -0.35 21.68 -15.15
C THR A 35 -1.77 22.04 -14.74
N TYR A 36 -2.30 21.41 -13.70
CA TYR A 36 -3.63 21.71 -13.16
C TYR A 36 -3.75 21.26 -11.70
N VAL A 37 -4.54 21.99 -10.92
CA VAL A 37 -5.03 21.63 -9.59
C VAL A 37 -6.49 22.06 -9.46
N ASN A 38 -7.28 21.29 -8.70
CA ASN A 38 -8.65 21.69 -8.36
C ASN A 38 -8.70 22.60 -7.12
N SER A 39 -9.87 23.22 -6.89
CA SER A 39 -10.07 24.15 -5.77
C SER A 39 -9.85 23.50 -4.40
N ALA A 40 -10.32 22.26 -4.23
CA ALA A 40 -10.12 21.47 -3.01
C ALA A 40 -8.63 21.32 -2.65
N PHE A 41 -7.79 21.00 -3.65
CA PHE A 41 -6.35 20.91 -3.44
C PHE A 41 -5.75 22.23 -2.96
N CYS A 42 -6.14 23.36 -3.56
CA CYS A 42 -5.68 24.68 -3.14
C CYS A 42 -6.12 25.01 -1.71
N GLN A 43 -7.37 24.72 -1.37
CA GLN A 43 -7.95 24.98 -0.05
C GLN A 43 -7.20 24.20 1.05
N VAL A 44 -6.97 22.90 0.85
CA VAL A 44 -6.30 22.05 1.85
C VAL A 44 -4.81 22.37 1.95
N SER A 45 -4.13 22.58 0.82
CA SER A 45 -2.68 22.84 0.82
C SER A 45 -2.31 24.28 1.21
N GLY A 46 -3.27 25.21 1.14
CA GLY A 46 -3.06 26.64 1.41
C GLY A 46 -2.31 27.39 0.30
N TYR A 47 -2.00 26.74 -0.83
CA TYR A 47 -1.42 27.39 -1.99
C TYR A 47 -2.50 27.88 -2.95
N SER A 48 -2.24 29.01 -3.61
CA SER A 48 -3.07 29.41 -4.75
C SER A 48 -2.76 28.56 -5.97
N LYS A 49 -3.69 28.52 -6.92
CA LYS A 49 -3.46 27.85 -8.21
C LYS A 49 -2.24 28.42 -8.91
N ASP A 50 -2.12 29.75 -8.98
CA ASP A 50 -1.03 30.43 -9.69
C ASP A 50 0.34 30.17 -9.07
N GLU A 51 0.39 29.93 -7.76
CA GLU A 51 1.61 29.52 -7.06
C GLU A 51 2.04 28.09 -7.39
N LEU A 52 1.09 27.22 -7.77
CA LEU A 52 1.35 25.81 -8.04
C LEU A 52 1.62 25.55 -9.52
N ILE A 53 0.94 26.22 -10.44
CA ILE A 53 1.09 25.97 -11.88
C ILE A 53 2.56 26.22 -12.30
N GLY A 54 3.12 25.28 -13.05
CA GLY A 54 4.50 25.31 -13.51
C GLY A 54 5.53 24.91 -12.46
N GLN A 55 5.17 24.83 -11.17
CA GLN A 55 6.07 24.35 -10.13
C GLN A 55 6.18 22.83 -10.16
N HIS A 56 7.34 22.31 -9.75
CA HIS A 56 7.51 20.88 -9.59
C HIS A 56 6.69 20.37 -8.40
N HIS A 57 6.03 19.22 -8.55
CA HIS A 57 5.07 18.68 -7.57
C HIS A 57 5.64 18.47 -6.16
N ASN A 58 6.97 18.34 -6.05
CA ASN A 58 7.67 18.22 -4.76
C ASN A 58 7.53 19.44 -3.84
N ILE A 59 7.00 20.58 -4.30
CA ILE A 59 6.75 21.76 -3.46
C ILE A 59 5.89 21.45 -2.22
N ILE A 60 4.95 20.50 -2.34
CA ILE A 60 4.09 20.06 -1.22
C ILE A 60 4.62 18.81 -0.50
N ARG A 61 5.85 18.36 -0.79
CA ARG A 61 6.38 17.14 -0.18
C ARG A 61 6.79 17.42 1.26
N HIS A 62 6.24 16.65 2.19
CA HIS A 62 6.70 16.72 3.58
C HIS A 62 8.15 16.18 3.73
N PRO A 63 9.03 16.87 4.49
CA PRO A 63 10.42 16.43 4.71
C PRO A 63 10.55 15.00 5.27
N ASP A 64 9.68 14.61 6.20
CA ASP A 64 9.63 13.26 6.78
C ASP A 64 9.32 12.13 5.77
N MET A 65 8.88 12.46 4.54
CA MET A 65 8.53 11.42 3.58
C MET A 65 9.76 10.73 2.99
N LEU A 66 9.75 9.40 3.06
CA LEU A 66 10.80 8.52 2.56
C LEU A 66 11.06 8.75 1.06
N LYS A 67 12.33 8.94 0.69
CA LYS A 67 12.76 8.99 -0.71
C LYS A 67 12.43 7.69 -1.46
N ALA A 68 12.46 6.55 -0.77
CA ALA A 68 12.13 5.25 -1.33
C ALA A 68 10.67 5.16 -1.83
N THR A 69 9.71 5.80 -1.14
CA THR A 69 8.29 5.82 -1.54
C THR A 69 8.13 6.46 -2.92
N PHE A 70 8.80 7.59 -3.16
CA PHE A 70 8.75 8.25 -4.47
C PHE A 70 9.55 7.52 -5.54
N LYS A 71 10.63 6.82 -5.15
CA LYS A 71 11.37 5.97 -6.10
C LYS A 71 10.49 4.84 -6.63
N ASP A 72 9.73 4.17 -5.76
CA ASP A 72 8.75 3.15 -6.15
C ASP A 72 7.68 3.75 -7.08
N MET A 73 7.11 4.90 -6.70
CA MET A 73 6.15 5.62 -7.55
C MET A 73 6.68 5.87 -8.96
N TRP A 74 7.85 6.49 -9.08
CA TRP A 74 8.42 6.79 -10.41
C TRP A 74 8.81 5.54 -11.19
N GLN A 75 9.22 4.47 -10.54
CA GLN A 75 9.51 3.19 -11.20
C GLN A 75 8.25 2.64 -11.89
N LYS A 76 7.10 2.65 -11.20
CA LYS A 76 5.82 2.20 -11.76
C LYS A 76 5.30 3.11 -12.86
N LEU A 77 5.30 4.42 -12.61
CA LEU A 77 4.80 5.40 -13.58
C LEU A 77 5.57 5.36 -14.91
N LYS A 78 6.90 5.16 -14.86
CA LYS A 78 7.74 5.00 -16.07
C LYS A 78 7.45 3.71 -16.85
N GLN A 79 6.86 2.71 -16.20
CA GLN A 79 6.41 1.47 -16.84
C GLN A 79 4.98 1.60 -17.38
N GLY A 80 4.36 2.78 -17.26
CA GLY A 80 2.96 3.00 -17.63
C GLY A 80 1.96 2.45 -16.59
N GLU A 81 2.43 2.05 -15.41
CA GLU A 81 1.60 1.52 -14.34
C GLU A 81 1.14 2.62 -13.38
N SER A 82 -0.09 2.50 -12.88
CA SER A 82 -0.55 3.34 -11.76
C SER A 82 0.17 2.99 -10.46
N TRP A 83 0.30 3.99 -9.60
CA TRP A 83 0.86 3.84 -8.26
C TRP A 83 -0.16 4.26 -7.21
N ARG A 84 -0.21 3.56 -6.06
CA ARG A 84 -1.00 3.98 -4.89
C ARG A 84 -0.13 3.92 -3.64
N GLY A 85 -0.23 4.95 -2.80
CA GLY A 85 0.48 4.97 -1.53
C GLY A 85 0.01 6.06 -0.59
N MET A 86 0.35 5.88 0.69
CA MET A 86 0.11 6.88 1.73
C MET A 86 1.18 7.96 1.71
N VAL A 87 0.79 9.22 1.55
CA VAL A 87 1.71 10.36 1.46
C VAL A 87 1.34 11.41 2.50
N LYS A 88 2.34 11.85 3.27
CA LYS A 88 2.27 13.05 4.11
C LYS A 88 2.74 14.24 3.26
N ASN A 89 1.89 15.24 3.10
CA ASN A 89 2.18 16.45 2.34
C ASN A 89 2.27 17.64 3.30
N GLN A 90 3.08 18.63 2.97
CA GLN A 90 3.24 19.86 3.73
C GLN A 90 2.40 20.98 3.08
N CYS A 91 1.64 21.69 3.91
CA CYS A 91 0.90 22.89 3.53
C CYS A 91 1.83 24.10 3.47
N LYS A 92 1.42 25.16 2.77
CA LYS A 92 2.18 26.40 2.64
C LYS A 92 2.57 27.03 3.97
N ASN A 93 1.68 26.93 4.96
CA ASN A 93 1.88 27.47 6.30
C ASN A 93 2.73 26.57 7.22
N GLY A 94 3.24 25.43 6.73
CA GLY A 94 4.04 24.48 7.51
C GLY A 94 3.24 23.39 8.24
N ASP A 95 1.91 23.42 8.19
CA ASP A 95 1.07 22.29 8.60
C ASP A 95 1.20 21.10 7.63
N TYR A 96 0.52 20.00 7.89
CA TYR A 96 0.57 18.83 7.02
C TYR A 96 -0.79 18.15 6.86
N TYR A 97 -0.94 17.36 5.81
CA TYR A 97 -2.08 16.46 5.64
C TYR A 97 -1.62 15.10 5.13
N TRP A 98 -2.32 14.06 5.57
CA TRP A 98 -2.16 12.72 5.03
C TRP A 98 -3.13 12.48 3.87
N ALA A 99 -2.67 11.78 2.84
CA ALA A 99 -3.46 11.42 1.68
C ALA A 99 -3.22 9.98 1.26
N ASP A 100 -4.32 9.24 1.05
CA ASP A 100 -4.29 8.04 0.23
C ASP A 100 -4.25 8.48 -1.24
N THR A 101 -3.08 8.30 -1.86
CA THR A 101 -2.77 8.91 -3.14
C THR A 101 -2.73 7.84 -4.21
N CYS A 102 -3.52 8.03 -5.27
CA CYS A 102 -3.41 7.26 -6.52
C CYS A 102 -2.81 8.17 -7.60
N VAL A 103 -1.78 7.71 -8.30
CA VAL A 103 -1.16 8.41 -9.43
C VAL A 103 -1.25 7.54 -10.66
N THR A 104 -1.78 8.07 -11.75
CA THR A 104 -1.99 7.36 -13.02
C THR A 104 -1.36 8.13 -14.17
N PRO A 105 -0.64 7.46 -15.09
CA PRO A 105 -0.14 8.09 -16.32
C PRO A 105 -1.29 8.58 -17.21
N LEU A 106 -1.15 9.81 -17.73
CA LEU A 106 -2.02 10.34 -18.76
C LEU A 106 -1.44 9.98 -20.12
N LEU A 107 -2.24 9.34 -20.98
CA LEU A 107 -1.83 8.86 -22.29
C LEU A 107 -2.46 9.71 -23.40
N LYS A 108 -1.67 10.10 -24.39
CA LYS A 108 -2.12 10.65 -25.68
C LYS A 108 -1.47 9.87 -26.81
N SER A 109 -2.27 9.32 -27.73
CA SER A 109 -1.77 8.47 -28.83
C SER A 109 -0.84 7.32 -28.37
N GLY A 110 -1.11 6.74 -27.18
CA GLY A 110 -0.29 5.67 -26.60
C GLY A 110 1.03 6.11 -25.95
N LYS A 111 1.31 7.42 -25.88
CA LYS A 111 2.49 7.98 -25.20
C LYS A 111 2.07 8.68 -23.91
N VAL A 112 2.88 8.53 -22.86
CA VAL A 112 2.70 9.26 -21.61
C VAL A 112 2.96 10.74 -21.85
N VAL A 113 1.97 11.59 -21.59
CA VAL A 113 2.05 13.06 -21.71
C VAL A 113 2.08 13.77 -20.36
N GLY A 114 1.84 13.03 -19.28
CA GLY A 114 1.78 13.58 -17.95
C GLY A 114 1.29 12.57 -16.93
N TYR A 115 0.99 13.04 -15.74
CA TYR A 115 0.48 12.21 -14.65
C TYR A 115 -0.69 12.90 -13.97
N GLN A 116 -1.69 12.15 -13.57
CA GLN A 116 -2.79 12.62 -12.73
C GLN A 116 -2.67 11.98 -11.36
N SER A 117 -2.77 12.80 -10.32
CA SER A 117 -2.83 12.35 -8.95
C SER A 117 -4.18 12.72 -8.33
N VAL A 118 -4.82 11.71 -7.75
CA VAL A 118 -6.06 11.85 -6.96
C VAL A 118 -5.73 11.45 -5.53
N ARG A 119 -6.13 12.30 -4.59
CA ARG A 119 -5.92 12.11 -3.14
C ARG A 119 -7.24 12.06 -2.43
N MET A 120 -7.39 11.07 -1.58
CA MET A 120 -8.56 10.89 -0.72
C MET A 120 -8.13 10.98 0.74
N ALA A 121 -9.08 11.38 1.59
CA ALA A 121 -8.89 11.38 3.03
C ALA A 121 -8.66 9.94 3.52
N PRO A 122 -7.52 9.64 4.16
CA PRO A 122 -7.24 8.30 4.65
C PRO A 122 -7.94 8.05 5.99
N SER A 123 -8.30 6.79 6.25
CA SER A 123 -8.81 6.40 7.57
C SER A 123 -7.73 6.58 8.65
N LYS A 124 -8.17 6.78 9.90
CA LYS A 124 -7.26 6.90 11.06
C LYS A 124 -6.30 5.72 11.15
N GLU A 125 -6.81 4.49 10.96
CA GLU A 125 -5.98 3.28 10.98
C GLU A 125 -4.88 3.28 9.91
N MET A 126 -5.19 3.77 8.70
CA MET A 126 -4.18 3.89 7.63
C MET A 126 -3.10 4.89 8.01
N LYS A 127 -3.46 6.02 8.61
CA LYS A 127 -2.51 7.02 9.10
C LYS A 127 -1.60 6.45 10.19
N ASP A 128 -2.18 5.77 11.17
CA ASP A 128 -1.43 5.19 12.30
C ASP A 128 -0.44 4.11 11.82
N ARG A 129 -0.89 3.23 10.91
CA ARG A 129 -0.03 2.22 10.27
C ARG A 129 1.08 2.86 9.44
N ALA A 130 0.76 3.86 8.62
CA ALA A 130 1.74 4.54 7.78
C ALA A 130 2.78 5.29 8.63
N ASN A 131 2.35 6.01 9.66
CA ASN A 131 3.25 6.73 10.56
C ASN A 131 4.21 5.76 11.26
N THR A 132 3.69 4.67 11.83
CA THR A 132 4.51 3.66 12.50
C THR A 132 5.51 3.04 11.53
N LEU A 133 5.06 2.65 10.34
CA LEU A 133 5.92 2.05 9.31
C LEU A 133 7.02 3.01 8.87
N TYR A 134 6.68 4.28 8.59
CA TYR A 134 7.64 5.24 8.09
C TYR A 134 8.68 5.61 9.15
N GLN A 135 8.30 5.73 10.42
CA GLN A 135 9.25 5.93 11.52
C GLN A 135 10.21 4.74 11.69
N GLN A 136 9.71 3.51 11.56
CA GLN A 136 10.56 2.32 11.57
C GLN A 136 11.57 2.31 10.41
N LEU A 137 11.13 2.67 9.21
CA LEU A 137 12.00 2.72 8.03
C LEU A 137 13.03 3.86 8.10
N LEU A 138 12.64 5.04 8.60
CA LEU A 138 13.55 6.17 8.82
C LEU A 138 14.63 5.85 9.86
N SER A 139 14.29 5.10 10.90
CA SER A 139 15.25 4.61 11.91
C SER A 139 16.12 3.45 11.43
N GLY A 140 16.01 3.05 10.16
CA GLY A 140 16.80 1.98 9.56
C GLY A 140 16.40 0.57 10.00
N LYS A 141 15.27 0.39 10.68
CA LYS A 141 14.77 -0.95 11.04
C LYS A 141 14.41 -1.72 9.77
N LYS A 142 14.93 -2.93 9.65
CA LYS A 142 14.55 -3.86 8.58
C LYS A 142 13.24 -4.54 8.95
N PHE A 143 12.26 -4.42 8.07
CA PHE A 143 11.00 -5.13 8.21
C PHE A 143 11.21 -6.62 7.92
N HIS A 144 10.76 -7.48 8.83
CA HIS A 144 10.83 -8.92 8.67
C HIS A 144 9.42 -9.49 8.78
N GLU A 145 9.01 -10.23 7.75
CA GLU A 145 7.77 -11.01 7.77
C GLU A 145 8.14 -12.50 7.83
N PRO A 146 8.53 -13.02 9.01
CA PRO A 146 8.99 -14.40 9.14
C PRO A 146 7.91 -15.40 8.69
N CYS A 147 6.64 -15.04 8.84
CA CYS A 147 5.50 -15.83 8.38
C CYS A 147 5.43 -16.01 6.86
N LEU A 148 6.07 -15.14 6.07
CA LEU A 148 6.13 -15.22 4.60
C LEU A 148 7.48 -15.75 4.09
N ASN A 149 8.43 -16.04 4.97
CA ASN A 149 9.69 -16.67 4.60
C ASN A 149 9.57 -18.20 4.64
N TYR A 150 9.05 -18.77 3.55
CA TYR A 150 8.84 -20.22 3.42
C TYR A 150 10.14 -21.03 3.52
N ARG A 151 11.27 -20.48 3.04
CA ARG A 151 12.57 -21.15 3.16
C ARG A 151 12.95 -21.32 4.63
N LEU A 152 12.82 -20.25 5.42
CA LEU A 152 13.09 -20.31 6.85
C LEU A 152 12.14 -21.27 7.57
N LYS A 153 10.84 -21.26 7.25
CA LYS A 153 9.87 -22.22 7.81
C LYS A 153 10.29 -23.66 7.55
N HIS A 154 10.70 -23.97 6.32
CA HIS A 154 11.12 -25.31 5.93
C HIS A 154 12.41 -25.72 6.66
N ILE A 155 13.40 -24.83 6.76
CA ILE A 155 14.65 -25.08 7.50
C ILE A 155 14.36 -25.35 8.98
N LEU A 156 13.54 -24.50 9.63
CA LEU A 156 13.18 -24.66 11.04
C LEU A 156 12.40 -25.96 11.28
N SER A 157 11.48 -26.30 10.38
CA SER A 157 10.70 -27.54 10.45
C SER A 157 11.59 -28.77 10.30
N ALA A 158 12.52 -28.75 9.33
CA ALA A 158 13.47 -29.85 9.12
C ALA A 158 14.42 -30.01 10.32
N ALA A 159 14.96 -28.91 10.84
CA ALA A 159 15.80 -28.94 12.04
C ALA A 159 15.06 -29.51 13.25
N LEU A 160 13.79 -29.12 13.43
CA LEU A 160 12.96 -29.61 14.53
C LEU A 160 12.64 -31.11 14.42
N VAL A 161 12.38 -31.61 13.21
CA VAL A 161 12.19 -33.04 12.95
C VAL A 161 13.47 -33.82 13.23
N ILE A 162 14.62 -33.35 12.74
CA ILE A 162 15.93 -34.00 12.98
C ILE A 162 16.26 -34.03 14.48
N ALA A 163 16.02 -32.93 15.19
CA ALA A 163 16.22 -32.85 16.64
C ALA A 163 15.32 -33.85 17.39
N ASN A 164 14.04 -33.97 16.99
CA ASN A 164 13.13 -34.95 17.57
C ASN A 164 13.56 -36.40 17.30
N LEU A 165 13.95 -36.72 16.06
CA LEU A 165 14.44 -38.06 15.71
C LEU A 165 15.72 -38.41 16.49
N SER A 166 16.64 -37.46 16.62
CA SER A 166 17.88 -37.64 17.39
C SER A 166 17.58 -37.85 18.88
N PHE A 167 16.63 -37.11 19.45
CA PHE A 167 16.20 -37.28 20.84
C PHE A 167 15.59 -38.67 21.09
N ILE A 168 14.71 -39.13 20.20
CA ILE A 168 14.10 -40.46 20.29
C ILE A 168 15.16 -41.57 20.18
N ALA A 169 16.18 -41.39 19.33
CA ALA A 169 17.27 -42.35 19.17
C ALA A 169 18.16 -42.49 20.42
N VAL A 170 18.25 -41.45 21.25
CA VAL A 170 18.97 -41.51 22.54
C VAL A 170 18.03 -42.12 23.58
N LYS A 171 18.13 -43.45 23.73
CA LYS A 171 17.52 -44.31 24.76
C LYS A 171 16.35 -43.67 25.53
N SER A 172 15.23 -43.47 24.82
CA SER A 172 14.00 -42.86 25.33
C SER A 172 13.01 -43.93 25.80
N ASN A 173 12.22 -43.63 26.84
CA ASN A 173 11.11 -44.47 27.28
C ASN A 173 9.86 -44.21 26.41
N ASP A 174 8.88 -45.13 26.40
CA ASP A 174 7.67 -44.98 25.58
C ASP A 174 6.92 -43.66 25.84
N LEU A 175 6.81 -43.25 27.11
CA LEU A 175 6.14 -42.01 27.49
C LEU A 175 6.88 -40.77 26.93
N THR A 176 8.21 -40.76 26.94
CA THR A 176 8.99 -39.61 26.43
C THR A 176 8.90 -39.50 24.92
N ILE A 177 8.75 -40.62 24.21
CA ILE A 177 8.51 -40.62 22.76
C ILE A 177 7.15 -39.99 22.45
N VAL A 178 6.09 -40.37 23.15
CA VAL A 178 4.74 -39.81 22.94
C VAL A 178 4.73 -38.29 23.16
N ILE A 179 5.36 -37.82 24.24
CA ILE A 179 5.46 -36.39 24.55
C ILE A 179 6.24 -35.65 23.44
N ALA A 180 7.36 -36.22 22.98
CA ALA A 180 8.17 -35.62 21.92
C ALA A 180 7.38 -35.48 20.60
N VAL A 181 6.62 -36.52 20.21
CA VAL A 181 5.77 -36.48 19.00
C VAL A 181 4.68 -35.41 19.13
N ILE A 182 4.00 -35.31 20.28
CA ILE A 182 2.98 -34.27 20.50
C ILE A 182 3.61 -32.88 20.42
N ALA A 183 4.78 -32.69 21.04
CA ALA A 183 5.50 -31.42 21.01
C ALA A 183 5.93 -31.04 19.58
N LEU A 184 6.38 -32.01 18.78
CA LEU A 184 6.72 -31.82 17.37
C LEU A 184 5.49 -31.37 16.56
N LEU A 185 4.37 -32.07 16.70
CA LEU A 185 3.12 -31.73 16.00
C LEU A 185 2.62 -30.32 16.38
N ALA A 186 2.64 -29.99 17.67
CA ALA A 186 2.24 -28.66 18.16
C ALA A 186 3.15 -27.56 17.60
N SER A 187 4.46 -27.81 17.56
CA SER A 187 5.44 -26.86 17.04
C SER A 187 5.31 -26.67 15.52
N LEU A 188 5.07 -27.73 14.76
CA LEU A 188 4.78 -27.64 13.33
C LEU A 188 3.48 -26.88 13.06
N LEU A 189 2.43 -27.14 13.84
CA LEU A 189 1.17 -26.39 13.74
C LEU A 189 1.39 -24.91 14.02
N PHE A 190 2.27 -24.56 14.96
CA PHE A 190 2.63 -23.18 15.24
C PHE A 190 3.38 -22.51 14.06
N ILE A 191 4.36 -23.20 13.46
CA ILE A 191 5.14 -22.68 12.31
C ILE A 191 4.23 -22.41 11.10
N TYR A 192 3.27 -23.32 10.85
CA TYR A 192 2.35 -23.25 9.72
C TYR A 192 0.94 -22.78 10.10
N LYS A 193 0.79 -22.06 11.22
CA LYS A 193 -0.53 -21.63 11.72
C LYS A 193 -1.29 -20.76 10.71
N LEU A 194 -0.56 -19.97 9.91
CA LEU A 194 -1.15 -19.12 8.88
C LEU A 194 -1.83 -19.98 7.80
N GLU A 195 -1.16 -21.04 7.37
CA GLU A 195 -1.61 -21.96 6.34
C GLU A 195 -2.74 -22.89 6.81
N PHE A 196 -2.67 -23.38 8.05
CA PHE A 196 -3.66 -24.34 8.57
C PHE A 196 -4.86 -23.68 9.24
N LEU A 197 -4.70 -22.52 9.90
CA LEU A 197 -5.76 -21.92 10.70
C LEU A 197 -6.33 -20.65 10.07
N THR A 198 -5.49 -19.79 9.48
CA THR A 198 -5.93 -18.48 8.99
C THR A 198 -6.37 -18.50 7.53
N LEU A 199 -5.63 -19.20 6.65
CA LEU A 199 -5.88 -19.21 5.22
C LEU A 199 -7.19 -19.94 4.81
N PRO A 200 -7.54 -21.11 5.38
CA PRO A 200 -8.76 -21.81 4.99
C PRO A 200 -10.07 -21.03 5.22
N PRO A 201 -10.32 -20.40 6.39
CA PRO A 201 -11.53 -19.61 6.56
C PRO A 201 -11.55 -18.38 5.65
N TYR A 202 -10.39 -17.76 5.39
CA TYR A 202 -10.28 -16.65 4.44
C TYR A 202 -10.66 -17.06 3.01
N ILE A 203 -10.13 -18.19 2.51
CA ILE A 203 -10.49 -18.73 1.18
C ILE A 203 -11.98 -19.07 1.11
N LYS A 204 -12.56 -19.63 2.19
CA LYS A 204 -13.99 -19.93 2.25
C LYS A 204 -14.84 -18.66 2.15
N GLU A 205 -14.46 -17.59 2.85
CA GLU A 205 -15.15 -16.31 2.78
C GLU A 205 -15.02 -15.65 1.41
N LEU A 206 -13.81 -15.69 0.82
CA LEU A 206 -13.58 -15.19 -0.54
C LEU A 206 -14.43 -15.93 -1.57
N LYS A 207 -14.62 -17.23 -1.37
CA LYS A 207 -15.45 -18.05 -2.27
C LYS A 207 -16.90 -17.61 -2.21
N ARG A 208 -17.41 -17.27 -1.03
CA ARG A 208 -18.78 -16.81 -0.85
C ARG A 208 -19.04 -15.44 -1.50
N THR A 209 -18.03 -14.58 -1.51
CA THR A 209 -18.18 -13.17 -1.92
C THR A 209 -17.81 -12.92 -3.39
N ILE A 210 -16.87 -13.67 -3.97
CA ILE A 210 -16.29 -13.35 -5.28
C ILE A 210 -16.32 -14.52 -6.28
N ASP A 211 -16.67 -15.75 -5.87
CA ASP A 211 -16.65 -16.88 -6.81
C ASP A 211 -17.72 -16.76 -7.91
N SER A 212 -17.40 -17.27 -9.10
CA SER A 212 -18.24 -17.23 -10.28
C SER A 212 -17.86 -18.38 -11.21
N PRO A 213 -18.79 -18.99 -11.97
CA PRO A 213 -18.46 -19.98 -13.00
C PRO A 213 -17.38 -19.48 -13.98
N SER A 214 -17.38 -18.18 -14.29
CA SER A 214 -16.39 -17.53 -15.14
C SER A 214 -14.95 -17.66 -14.61
N ARG A 215 -14.76 -17.80 -13.30
CA ARG A 215 -13.43 -18.07 -12.73
C ARG A 215 -12.83 -19.35 -13.30
N LEU A 216 -13.63 -20.40 -13.49
CA LEU A 216 -13.14 -21.67 -14.02
C LEU A 216 -12.54 -21.52 -15.41
N ILE A 217 -13.07 -20.56 -16.19
CA ILE A 217 -12.61 -20.24 -17.54
C ILE A 217 -11.34 -19.38 -17.46
N TYR A 218 -11.37 -18.28 -16.70
CA TYR A 218 -10.30 -17.28 -16.72
C TYR A 218 -9.12 -17.55 -15.77
N SER A 219 -9.32 -18.40 -14.75
CA SER A 219 -8.32 -18.63 -13.70
C SER A 219 -8.23 -20.10 -13.26
N GLY A 220 -9.04 -21.01 -13.79
CA GLY A 220 -8.95 -22.45 -13.50
C GLY A 220 -9.62 -22.91 -12.19
N LYS A 221 -9.11 -23.99 -11.58
CA LYS A 221 -9.66 -24.64 -10.38
C LYS A 221 -8.77 -24.42 -9.14
N GLY A 222 -9.34 -24.54 -7.95
CA GLY A 222 -8.61 -24.50 -6.67
C GLY A 222 -8.55 -23.13 -5.99
N GLY A 223 -7.95 -23.07 -4.79
CA GLY A 223 -7.89 -21.85 -3.97
C GLY A 223 -7.03 -20.73 -4.58
N VAL A 224 -5.94 -21.07 -5.28
CA VAL A 224 -5.08 -20.10 -5.97
C VAL A 224 -5.85 -19.37 -7.08
N SER A 225 -6.64 -20.13 -7.86
CA SER A 225 -7.52 -19.57 -8.89
C SER A 225 -8.50 -18.54 -8.32
N LEU A 226 -9.07 -18.83 -7.15
CA LEU A 226 -9.99 -17.93 -6.45
C LEU A 226 -9.32 -16.63 -6.01
N LEU A 227 -8.05 -16.68 -5.61
CA LEU A 227 -7.25 -15.50 -5.27
C LEU A 227 -6.86 -14.68 -6.52
N GLN A 228 -6.68 -15.33 -7.66
CA GLN A 228 -6.30 -14.67 -8.92
C GLN A 228 -7.47 -14.02 -9.65
N TYR A 229 -8.67 -14.58 -9.55
CA TYR A 229 -9.83 -14.13 -10.31
C TYR A 229 -10.18 -12.64 -10.12
N PRO A 230 -10.16 -12.07 -8.89
CA PRO A 230 -10.37 -10.63 -8.71
C PRO A 230 -9.36 -9.76 -9.47
N LEU A 231 -8.11 -10.22 -9.61
CA LEU A 231 -7.07 -9.50 -10.36
C LEU A 231 -7.39 -9.48 -11.85
N VAL A 232 -7.89 -10.59 -12.39
CA VAL A 232 -8.34 -10.66 -13.79
C VAL A 232 -9.50 -9.69 -14.01
N LEU A 233 -10.50 -9.67 -13.13
CA LEU A 233 -11.61 -8.73 -13.22
C LEU A 233 -11.16 -7.27 -13.12
N CYS A 234 -10.21 -6.97 -12.23
CA CYS A 234 -9.63 -5.65 -12.09
C CYS A 234 -8.92 -5.21 -13.39
N SER A 235 -8.12 -6.09 -13.99
CA SER A 235 -7.46 -5.83 -15.27
C SER A 235 -8.45 -5.58 -16.41
N ALA A 236 -9.57 -6.31 -16.43
CA ALA A 236 -10.64 -6.11 -17.41
C ALA A 236 -11.31 -4.75 -17.22
N LYS A 237 -11.69 -4.40 -15.99
CA LYS A 237 -12.28 -3.08 -15.68
C LYS A 237 -11.35 -1.94 -16.09
N HIS A 238 -10.06 -2.06 -15.81
CA HIS A 238 -9.07 -1.07 -16.21
C HIS A 238 -9.04 -0.89 -17.74
N ARG A 239 -8.96 -1.99 -18.51
CA ARG A 239 -9.02 -1.92 -19.99
C ARG A 239 -10.29 -1.25 -20.50
N THR A 240 -11.44 -1.56 -19.90
CA THR A 240 -12.73 -0.94 -20.28
C THR A 240 -12.74 0.56 -19.98
N MET A 241 -12.21 1.00 -18.82
CA MET A 241 -12.10 2.42 -18.49
C MET A 241 -11.15 3.17 -19.44
N LEU A 242 -10.03 2.56 -19.82
CA LEU A 242 -9.10 3.14 -20.80
C LEU A 242 -9.73 3.27 -22.18
N ALA A 243 -10.46 2.24 -22.63
CA ALA A 243 -11.20 2.29 -23.89
C ALA A 243 -12.25 3.42 -23.86
N HIS A 244 -13.04 3.50 -22.80
CA HIS A 244 -14.05 4.55 -22.65
C HIS A 244 -13.45 5.96 -22.65
N ASN A 245 -12.31 6.18 -21.98
CA ASN A 245 -11.60 7.45 -22.01
C ASN A 245 -11.07 7.81 -23.41
N ARG A 246 -10.64 6.81 -24.20
CA ARG A 246 -10.21 7.02 -25.58
C ARG A 246 -11.37 7.46 -26.48
N ASP A 247 -12.52 6.82 -26.31
CA ASP A 247 -13.72 7.11 -27.10
C ASP A 247 -14.36 8.45 -26.71
N SER A 248 -14.24 8.86 -25.44
CA SER A 248 -14.79 10.13 -24.92
C SER A 248 -13.92 11.36 -25.22
N ASN A 249 -12.66 11.17 -25.64
CA ASN A 249 -11.74 12.24 -26.05
C ASN A 249 -11.03 11.86 -27.36
N PRO A 250 -11.73 11.90 -28.52
CA PRO A 250 -11.15 11.54 -29.81
C PRO A 250 -9.96 12.45 -30.22
N ASP A 251 -9.89 13.68 -29.71
CA ASP A 251 -8.80 14.64 -29.96
C ASP A 251 -7.47 14.30 -29.24
N LEU A 252 -7.44 13.20 -28.48
CA LEU A 252 -6.25 12.61 -27.86
C LEU A 252 -5.74 11.36 -28.60
N SER A 253 -6.34 11.01 -29.75
CA SER A 253 -5.90 9.90 -30.61
C SER A 253 -4.80 10.30 -31.59
#